data_AF-A0A517WMG1-F1
#
_entry.id   AF-A0A517WMG1-F1
#
_cell.length_a   1.000
_cell.length_b   1.000
_cell.length_c   1.000
_cell.angle_alpha   90.00
_cell.angle_beta   90.00
_cell.angle_gamma   90.00
#
_symmetry.space_group_name_H-M   'P 1'
#
loop_
_entity.id
_entity.type
_entity.pdbx_description
1 polymer ?
#
loop_
_entity_poly.entity_id
_entity_poly.type
_entity_poly.pdbx_seq_one_letter_code
_entity_poly.pdbx_strand_id
1 'polypeptide(L)'
;MTQAELISFLEGLGADVIVRRFGPQETTPDSVCAYFFPVPEPFEGIRAWEEMLILDEYEDGWAITYGQYPRTRALQDEELKSLLTEWVREPDYRLFADYEPE
;
A
#
# COMPACT_ATOMS: atom_id res chain seq x y z
N MET A 1 -1.34 -12.70 -6.08
CA MET A 1 -2.52 -12.37 -5.28
C MET A 1 -3.39 -11.40 -6.05
N THR A 2 -4.69 -11.64 -6.14
CA THR A 2 -5.66 -10.74 -6.77
C THR A 2 -6.00 -9.55 -5.86
N GLN A 3 -6.56 -8.47 -6.43
CA GLN A 3 -7.02 -7.32 -5.65
C GLN A 3 -8.02 -7.71 -4.54
N ALA A 4 -8.97 -8.61 -4.84
CA ALA A 4 -9.96 -9.04 -3.86
C ALA A 4 -9.32 -9.79 -2.67
N GLU A 5 -8.33 -10.64 -2.95
CA GLU A 5 -7.57 -11.35 -1.92
C GLU A 5 -6.77 -10.37 -1.05
N LEU A 6 -6.16 -9.35 -1.65
CA LEU A 6 -5.42 -8.30 -0.94
C LEU A 6 -6.34 -7.50 -0.01
N ILE A 7 -7.51 -7.08 -0.50
CA ILE A 7 -8.51 -6.36 0.29
C ILE A 7 -8.94 -7.20 1.50
N SER A 8 -9.39 -8.44 1.26
CA SER A 8 -9.83 -9.34 2.34
C SER A 8 -8.73 -9.63 3.35
N PHE A 9 -7.47 -9.71 2.91
CA PHE A 9 -6.33 -9.89 3.79
C PHE A 9 -6.13 -8.69 4.73
N LEU A 10 -6.11 -7.47 4.19
CA LEU A 10 -5.93 -6.23 4.96
C LEU A 10 -7.08 -5.97 5.94
N GLU A 11 -8.32 -6.13 5.48
CA GLU A 11 -9.50 -6.01 6.35
C GLU A 11 -9.48 -7.06 7.47
N GLY A 12 -9.02 -8.28 7.17
CA GLY A 12 -8.84 -9.35 8.16
C GLY A 12 -7.77 -9.06 9.23
N LEU A 13 -6.80 -8.19 8.92
CA LEU A 13 -5.80 -7.69 9.87
C LEU A 13 -6.30 -6.48 10.69
N GLY A 14 -7.40 -5.84 10.27
CA GLY A 14 -7.99 -4.68 10.93
C GLY A 14 -7.64 -3.33 10.30
N ALA A 15 -7.09 -3.31 9.09
CA ALA A 15 -6.91 -2.07 8.32
C ALA A 15 -8.20 -1.69 7.58
N ASP A 16 -8.42 -0.39 7.43
CA ASP A 16 -9.45 0.15 6.53
C ASP A 16 -8.90 0.18 5.09
N VAL A 17 -9.76 -0.12 4.11
CA VAL A 17 -9.35 -0.21 2.70
C VAL A 17 -10.29 0.58 1.78
N ILE A 18 -9.71 1.39 0.89
CA ILE A 18 -10.42 2.04 -0.22
C ILE A 18 -9.76 1.65 -1.53
N VAL A 19 -10.57 1.33 -2.54
CA VAL A 19 -10.09 1.15 -3.91
C VAL A 19 -10.18 2.48 -4.65
N ARG A 20 -9.03 3.00 -5.10
CA ARG A 20 -8.94 4.20 -5.92
C ARG A 20 -8.96 3.80 -7.38
N ARG A 21 -10.02 4.21 -8.09
CA ARG A 21 -10.12 4.04 -9.53
C ARG A 21 -9.64 5.28 -10.25
N PHE A 22 -8.64 5.14 -11.11
CA PHE A 22 -8.29 6.21 -12.02
C PHE A 22 -9.26 6.19 -13.21
N GLY A 23 -9.56 7.37 -13.75
CA GLY A 23 -10.56 7.51 -14.80
C GLY A 23 -10.21 6.69 -16.06
N PRO A 24 -11.15 6.50 -17.00
CA PRO A 24 -10.99 5.64 -18.18
C PRO A 24 -9.86 6.06 -19.15
N GLN A 25 -9.13 7.14 -18.85
CA GLN A 25 -8.02 7.66 -19.65
C GLN A 25 -6.65 7.35 -19.03
N GLU A 26 -6.58 6.86 -17.80
CA GLU A 26 -5.32 6.46 -17.18
C GLU A 26 -4.99 5.01 -17.48
N THR A 27 -3.72 4.75 -17.73
CA THR A 27 -3.16 3.41 -18.01
C THR A 27 -2.73 2.71 -16.72
N THR A 28 -2.84 3.39 -15.58
CA THR A 28 -2.50 2.90 -14.25
C THR A 28 -3.67 2.08 -13.70
N PRO A 29 -3.43 0.86 -13.19
CA PRO A 29 -4.47 0.03 -12.61
C PRO A 29 -5.10 0.64 -11.34
N ASP A 30 -6.26 0.14 -10.95
CA ASP A 30 -6.94 0.52 -9.71
C ASP A 30 -5.99 0.32 -8.51
N SER A 31 -5.73 1.37 -7.73
CA SER A 31 -4.91 1.27 -6.53
C SER A 31 -5.72 0.77 -5.35
N VAL A 32 -5.12 -0.05 -4.50
CA VAL A 32 -5.63 -0.37 -3.16
C VAL A 32 -4.97 0.57 -2.16
N CYS A 33 -5.77 1.37 -1.47
CA CYS A 33 -5.32 2.22 -0.38
C CYS A 33 -5.68 1.57 0.96
N ALA A 34 -4.68 1.17 1.75
CA ALA A 34 -4.84 0.68 3.11
C ALA A 34 -4.52 1.80 4.10
N TYR A 35 -5.33 2.00 5.15
CA TYR A 35 -5.09 3.03 6.16
C TYR A 35 -5.75 2.69 7.51
N PHE A 36 -5.49 3.49 8.55
CA PHE A 36 -6.14 3.39 9.86
C PHE A 36 -7.04 4.59 10.14
N PHE A 37 -8.29 4.35 10.57
CA PHE A 37 -9.20 5.40 11.03
C PHE A 37 -9.19 5.58 12.56
N PRO A 38 -9.23 6.82 13.11
CA PRO A 38 -9.19 8.10 12.39
C PRO A 38 -7.80 8.41 11.85
N VAL A 39 -7.73 8.94 10.63
CA VAL A 39 -6.48 9.46 10.06
C VAL A 39 -6.10 10.72 10.82
N PRO A 40 -4.97 10.79 11.55
CA PRO A 40 -4.58 11.99 12.27
C PRO A 40 -4.13 13.10 11.32
N GLU A 41 -4.50 14.34 11.68
CA GLU A 41 -3.99 15.56 11.05
C GLU A 41 -2.74 16.07 11.80
N PRO A 42 -1.71 16.62 11.13
CA PRO A 42 -1.61 16.94 9.70
C PRO A 42 -0.86 15.89 8.86
N PHE A 43 -1.37 15.70 7.64
CA PHE A 43 -0.87 14.76 6.63
C PHE A 43 0.17 15.44 5.70
N GLU A 44 1.35 15.81 6.23
CA GLU A 44 2.44 16.41 5.44
C GLU A 44 3.73 15.57 5.53
N GLY A 45 4.14 14.95 4.41
CA GLY A 45 5.47 14.35 4.20
C GLY A 45 5.53 12.83 4.00
N ILE A 46 6.77 12.29 3.95
CA ILE A 46 7.13 10.86 3.79
C ILE A 46 6.50 9.95 4.86
N ARG A 47 5.95 10.54 5.95
CA ARG A 47 5.29 9.83 7.05
C ARG A 47 3.89 9.29 6.72
N ALA A 48 3.38 9.53 5.50
CA ALA A 48 2.11 8.93 5.08
C ALA A 48 2.10 7.40 5.27
N TRP A 49 3.24 6.70 5.20
CA TRP A 49 3.30 5.24 5.40
C TRP A 49 3.23 4.79 6.85
N GLU A 50 3.26 5.70 7.84
CA GLU A 50 2.90 5.31 9.20
C GLU A 50 1.41 4.97 9.25
N GLU A 51 0.59 5.48 8.33
CA GLU A 51 -0.87 5.44 8.50
C GLU A 51 -1.64 5.11 7.22
N MET A 52 -0.98 5.11 6.07
CA MET A 52 -1.57 4.89 4.75
C MET A 52 -0.55 4.28 3.77
N LEU A 53 -0.95 3.19 3.12
CA LEU A 53 -0.21 2.58 2.02
C LEU A 53 -1.04 2.59 0.75
N ILE A 54 -0.40 2.94 -0.37
CA ILE A 54 -0.98 2.79 -1.70
C ILE A 54 -0.29 1.60 -2.36
N LEU A 55 -1.08 0.66 -2.85
CA LEU A 55 -0.65 -0.57 -3.47
C LEU A 55 -1.19 -0.60 -4.90
N ASP A 56 -0.30 -0.76 -5.87
CA ASP A 56 -0.64 -0.85 -7.29
C ASP A 56 -0.28 -2.23 -7.82
N GLU A 57 -1.19 -2.84 -8.58
CA GLU A 57 -0.96 -4.11 -9.27
C GLU A 57 -0.20 -3.88 -10.56
N TYR A 58 0.87 -4.61 -10.82
CA TYR A 58 1.61 -4.56 -12.08
C TYR A 58 1.77 -5.98 -12.65
N GLU A 59 2.26 -6.07 -13.89
CA GLU A 59 2.52 -7.36 -14.54
C GLU A 59 3.49 -8.25 -13.73
N ASP A 60 4.40 -7.63 -12.99
CA ASP A 60 5.42 -8.28 -12.16
C ASP A 60 4.99 -8.52 -10.70
N GLY A 61 3.77 -8.10 -10.33
CA GLY A 61 3.20 -8.24 -8.98
C GLY A 61 2.78 -6.89 -8.40
N TRP A 62 2.51 -6.89 -7.09
CA TRP A 62 2.10 -5.68 -6.37
C TRP A 62 3.31 -4.86 -5.96
N ALA A 63 3.23 -3.54 -6.07
CA ALA A 63 4.24 -2.63 -5.53
C ALA A 63 3.59 -1.59 -4.63
N ILE A 64 4.37 -1.09 -3.67
CA ILE A 64 3.97 0.03 -2.83
C ILE A 64 4.30 1.31 -3.60
N THR A 65 3.34 2.23 -3.67
CA THR A 65 3.51 3.49 -4.39
C THR A 65 3.47 4.68 -3.47
N TYR A 66 4.28 5.68 -3.83
CA TYR A 66 4.60 6.81 -2.97
C TYR A 66 3.94 8.09 -3.46
N GLY A 67 2.76 7.97 -4.07
CA GLY A 67 2.00 9.07 -4.67
C GLY A 67 2.78 9.78 -5.78
N GLN A 68 3.65 10.71 -5.41
CA GLN A 68 4.49 11.53 -6.30
C GLN A 68 5.91 10.96 -6.52
N TYR A 69 6.34 9.96 -5.75
CA TYR A 69 7.66 9.32 -5.87
C TYR A 69 7.57 7.96 -6.61
N PRO A 70 8.70 7.42 -7.11
CA PRO A 70 8.71 6.17 -7.88
C PRO A 70 8.16 4.99 -7.08
N ARG A 71 7.57 3.97 -7.71
CA ARG A 71 7.14 2.75 -7.00
C ARG A 71 8.32 1.97 -6.42
N THR A 72 8.07 1.17 -5.38
CA THR A 72 8.99 0.09 -4.99
C THR A 72 9.13 -0.92 -6.13
N ARG A 73 10.11 -1.83 -6.02
CA ARG A 73 10.05 -3.06 -6.82
C ARG A 73 8.76 -3.83 -6.52
N ALA A 74 8.35 -4.69 -7.45
CA ALA A 74 7.27 -5.63 -7.18
C ALA A 74 7.65 -6.60 -6.05
N LEU A 75 6.68 -6.85 -5.18
CA LEU A 75 6.74 -7.75 -4.03
C LEU A 75 6.00 -9.03 -4.37
N GLN A 76 6.59 -10.17 -4.02
CA GLN A 76 5.93 -11.47 -4.16
C GLN A 76 4.87 -11.64 -3.06
N ASP A 77 3.86 -12.48 -3.31
CA ASP A 77 2.68 -12.61 -2.43
C ASP A 77 3.02 -12.81 -0.94
N GLU A 78 3.94 -13.72 -0.61
CA GLU A 78 4.31 -14.02 0.78
C GLU A 78 5.13 -12.90 1.42
N GLU A 79 6.01 -12.26 0.64
CA GLU A 79 6.79 -11.10 1.08
C GLU A 79 5.86 -9.92 1.39
N LEU A 80 4.93 -9.62 0.48
CA LEU A 80 3.94 -8.57 0.66
C LEU A 80 3.06 -8.82 1.88
N LYS A 81 2.54 -10.04 2.05
CA LYS A 81 1.71 -10.37 3.23
C LYS A 81 2.48 -10.21 4.53
N SER A 82 3.75 -10.60 4.57
CA SER A 82 4.60 -10.44 5.77
C SER A 82 4.75 -8.95 6.11
N LEU A 83 5.13 -8.13 5.13
CA LEU A 83 5.30 -6.69 5.30
C LEU A 83 4.01 -6.00 5.76
N LEU A 84 2.89 -6.31 5.11
CA LEU A 84 1.59 -5.75 5.47
C LEU A 84 1.13 -6.23 6.86
N THR A 85 1.41 -7.47 7.26
CA THR A 85 1.09 -7.95 8.61
C THR A 85 1.87 -7.17 9.67
N GLU A 86 3.17 -6.97 9.45
CA GLU A 86 4.02 -6.20 10.37
C GLU A 86 3.56 -4.76 10.45
N TRP A 87 3.33 -4.13 9.30
CA TRP A 87 2.83 -2.77 9.22
C TRP A 87 1.47 -2.60 9.91
N VAL A 88 0.52 -3.52 9.71
CA VAL A 88 -0.78 -3.40 10.37
C VAL A 88 -0.68 -3.58 11.89
N ARG A 89 0.26 -4.40 12.35
CA ARG A 89 0.47 -4.65 13.78
C ARG A 89 1.16 -3.48 14.48
N GLU A 90 2.17 -2.91 13.85
CA GLU A 90 2.96 -1.78 14.35
C GLU A 90 3.26 -0.87 13.16
N PRO A 91 2.39 0.13 12.91
CA PRO A 91 2.55 0.98 11.75
C PRO A 91 3.83 1.81 11.83
N ASP A 92 4.84 1.39 11.06
CA ASP A 92 6.17 1.99 11.01
C ASP A 92 6.66 2.06 9.57
N TYR A 93 6.83 3.28 9.05
CA TYR A 93 7.28 3.50 7.67
C TYR A 93 8.68 2.93 7.40
N ARG A 94 9.51 2.75 8.44
CA ARG A 94 10.88 2.24 8.31
C ARG A 94 10.92 0.80 7.84
N LEU A 95 9.82 0.05 7.97
CA LEU A 95 9.66 -1.30 7.40
C LEU A 95 9.85 -1.31 5.87
N PHE A 96 9.60 -0.17 5.22
CA PHE A 96 9.69 -0.03 3.77
C PHE A 96 11.00 0.60 3.28
N ALA A 97 11.93 0.94 4.18
CA ALA A 97 13.17 1.64 3.83
C ALA A 97 14.04 0.86 2.84
N ASP A 98 14.10 -0.47 2.98
CA ASP A 98 14.85 -1.35 2.06
C ASP A 98 14.19 -1.50 0.67
N TYR A 99 13.01 -0.91 0.48
CA TYR A 99 12.22 -0.97 -0.74
C TYR A 99 12.12 0.39 -1.44
N GLU A 100 12.72 1.43 -0.86
CA GLU A 100 12.76 2.76 -1.47
C GLU A 100 13.42 2.69 -2.87
N PRO A 101 12.94 3.47 -3.84
CA PRO A 101 13.47 3.46 -5.19
C PRO A 101 14.80 4.21 -5.18
N GLU A 102 15.86 3.60 -5.73
CA GLU A 102 17.17 4.26 -5.91
C GLU A 102 17.08 5.57 -6.70
#